data_AF-A0A961T432-F1
#
_entry.id   AF-A0A961T432-F1
#
_cell.length_a   1.000
_cell.length_b   1.000
_cell.length_c   1.000
_cell.angle_alpha   90.00
_cell.angle_beta   90.00
_cell.angle_gamma   90.00
#
_symmetry.space_group_name_H-M   'P 1'
#
loop_
_entity.id
_entity.type
_entity.pdbx_description
1 polymer ?
#
loop_
_entity_poly.entity_id
_entity_poly.type
_entity_poly.pdbx_seq_one_letter_code
_entity_poly.pdbx_strand_id
1 'polypeptide(L)'
;GLISDIRRWLPDHTIIAGPAGPQRFDALGDMAPFDDANVIYAVHYYDPFLFTHQGANWGGPDDPLQYLHGLPFPAHLEDESVRANIAELRAAGRSEIANELAGSLSEPWTEAGIAEAFAVMAHWSQRTGQPVIVNEFGTLSFVAPRESRLAWLAAVGRQAEAHCIGWAHWDFQDGFGLMDPETGLPDQGVVDALAPAERQDY
;
A
#
# COMPACT_ATOMS: atom_id res chain seq x y z
N GLY A 1 12.93 -9.13 26.91
CA GLY A 1 12.61 -9.47 25.50
C GLY A 1 13.53 -8.67 24.59
N LEU A 2 13.41 -8.83 23.27
CA LEU A 2 14.32 -8.19 22.30
C LEU A 2 14.50 -6.69 22.53
N ILE A 3 13.43 -5.94 22.77
CA ILE A 3 13.49 -4.49 23.08
C ILE A 3 14.35 -4.22 24.33
N SER A 4 14.11 -4.96 25.43
CA SER A 4 14.89 -4.81 26.66
C SER A 4 16.39 -5.09 26.45
N ASP A 5 16.72 -6.02 25.55
CA ASP A 5 18.12 -6.33 25.22
C ASP A 5 18.75 -5.24 24.34
N ILE A 6 18.01 -4.67 23.37
CA ILE A 6 18.46 -3.49 22.59
C ILE A 6 18.75 -2.31 23.52
N ARG A 7 17.84 -2.02 24.47
CA ARG A 7 17.98 -0.90 25.42
C ARG A 7 19.22 -0.98 26.32
N ARG A 8 19.79 -2.17 26.53
CA ARG A 8 21.07 -2.33 27.26
C ARG A 8 22.26 -1.73 26.52
N TRP A 9 22.21 -1.71 25.19
CA TRP A 9 23.32 -1.25 24.34
C TRP A 9 23.02 0.09 23.66
N LEU A 10 21.75 0.36 23.38
CA LEU A 10 21.26 1.50 22.62
C LEU A 10 20.05 2.12 23.35
N PRO A 11 20.28 2.77 24.52
CA PRO A 11 19.19 3.22 25.39
C PRO A 11 18.24 4.21 24.71
N ASP A 12 18.76 5.09 23.86
CA ASP A 12 17.98 6.17 23.23
C ASP A 12 17.64 5.91 21.75
N HIS A 13 18.01 4.76 21.20
CA HIS A 13 17.81 4.50 19.77
C HIS A 13 16.34 4.24 19.42
N THR A 14 15.76 4.97 18.48
CA THR A 14 14.38 4.71 18.04
C THR A 14 14.28 3.34 17.37
N ILE A 15 13.31 2.55 17.80
CA ILE A 15 13.03 1.23 17.22
C ILE A 15 11.85 1.38 16.26
N ILE A 16 11.96 0.85 15.04
CA ILE A 16 10.82 0.67 14.15
C ILE A 16 10.41 -0.80 14.21
N ALA A 17 9.16 -1.07 14.55
CA ALA A 17 8.61 -2.42 14.66
C ALA A 17 7.20 -2.46 14.08
N GLY A 18 6.76 -3.59 13.51
CA GLY A 18 5.38 -3.74 13.04
C GLY A 18 4.71 -5.00 13.56
N PRO A 19 3.42 -5.19 13.26
CA PRO A 19 2.71 -6.40 13.62
C PRO A 19 3.25 -7.61 12.84
N ALA A 20 2.99 -8.81 13.34
CA ALA A 20 3.38 -10.04 12.66
C ALA A 20 2.68 -10.19 11.29
N GLY A 21 3.26 -11.01 10.41
CA GLY A 21 2.74 -11.20 9.04
C GLY A 21 3.15 -10.07 8.10
N PRO A 22 2.33 -9.70 7.10
CA PRO A 22 2.67 -8.67 6.10
C PRO A 22 2.54 -7.23 6.63
N GLN A 23 2.66 -7.04 7.95
CA GLN A 23 2.63 -5.72 8.61
C GLN A 23 1.41 -4.86 8.26
N ARG A 24 0.19 -5.45 8.27
CA ARG A 24 -1.03 -4.74 7.86
C ARG A 24 -1.65 -3.87 8.97
N PHE A 25 -2.45 -2.88 8.56
CA PHE A 25 -3.15 -1.95 9.44
C PHE A 25 -4.18 -2.62 10.36
N ASP A 26 -4.86 -3.68 9.92
CA ASP A 26 -5.82 -4.42 10.73
C ASP A 26 -5.12 -5.14 11.89
N ALA A 27 -3.99 -5.80 11.60
CA ALA A 27 -3.15 -6.42 12.62
C ALA A 27 -2.57 -5.39 13.61
N LEU A 28 -2.25 -4.17 13.15
CA LEU A 28 -1.87 -3.08 14.05
C LEU A 28 -3.05 -2.68 14.96
N GLY A 29 -4.26 -2.54 14.39
CA GLY A 29 -5.46 -2.14 15.12
C GLY A 29 -5.76 -3.00 16.36
N ASP A 30 -5.43 -4.29 16.29
CA ASP A 30 -5.60 -5.30 17.34
C ASP A 30 -4.38 -5.47 18.27
N MET A 31 -3.23 -4.87 17.92
CA MET A 31 -1.98 -5.03 18.66
C MET A 31 -1.94 -4.17 19.93
N ALA A 32 -1.43 -4.73 21.03
CA ALA A 32 -1.03 -3.94 22.20
C ALA A 32 0.36 -3.32 21.96
N PRO A 33 0.58 -2.03 22.32
CA PRO A 33 1.90 -1.44 22.18
C PRO A 33 2.89 -2.12 23.13
N PHE A 34 4.16 -2.17 22.72
CA PHE A 34 5.27 -2.50 23.58
C PHE A 34 5.37 -1.50 24.75
N ASP A 35 5.85 -1.99 25.90
CA ASP A 35 6.19 -1.17 27.07
C ASP A 35 7.51 -0.41 26.85
N ASP A 36 7.52 0.46 25.85
CA ASP A 36 8.64 1.32 25.46
C ASP A 36 8.10 2.55 24.71
N ALA A 37 8.49 3.74 25.16
CA ALA A 37 7.99 5.00 24.61
C ALA A 37 8.72 5.45 23.33
N ASN A 38 9.84 4.81 22.96
CA ASN A 38 10.65 5.19 21.80
C ASN A 38 10.61 4.09 20.73
N VAL A 39 9.37 3.78 20.31
CA VAL A 39 9.05 2.83 19.24
C VAL A 39 8.10 3.48 18.24
N ILE A 40 8.42 3.36 16.95
CA ILE A 40 7.53 3.73 15.84
C ILE A 40 6.94 2.45 15.24
N TYR A 41 5.63 2.45 15.01
CA TYR A 41 4.92 1.27 14.52
C TYR A 41 4.77 1.31 13.00
N ALA A 42 5.40 0.36 12.32
CA ALA A 42 5.46 0.23 10.87
C ALA A 42 4.30 -0.60 10.32
N VAL A 43 3.65 -0.07 9.29
CA VAL A 43 2.62 -0.74 8.48
C VAL A 43 3.00 -0.68 7.00
N HIS A 44 2.74 -1.76 6.27
CA HIS A 44 2.80 -1.79 4.81
C HIS A 44 1.38 -1.68 4.26
N TYR A 45 1.18 -0.81 3.27
CA TYR A 45 -0.14 -0.56 2.68
C TYR A 45 -0.13 -0.77 1.17
N TYR A 46 -0.81 -1.82 0.71
CA TYR A 46 -0.91 -2.20 -0.70
C TYR A 46 -2.34 -2.54 -1.13
N ASP A 47 -3.34 -2.16 -0.34
CA ASP A 47 -4.74 -2.45 -0.69
C ASP A 47 -5.24 -1.47 -1.78
N PRO A 48 -5.97 -1.94 -2.81
CA PRO A 48 -6.27 -3.34 -3.11
C PRO A 48 -5.04 -4.08 -3.69
N PHE A 49 -4.67 -5.22 -3.10
CA PHE A 49 -3.45 -5.94 -3.48
C PHE A 49 -3.43 -6.37 -4.95
N LEU A 50 -4.58 -6.81 -5.47
CA LEU A 50 -4.74 -7.16 -6.88
C LEU A 50 -4.54 -5.97 -7.83
N PHE A 51 -4.82 -4.74 -7.39
CA PHE A 51 -4.55 -3.53 -8.17
C PHE A 51 -3.08 -3.11 -8.08
N THR A 52 -2.51 -3.06 -6.87
CA THR A 52 -1.14 -2.56 -6.66
C THR A 52 -0.08 -3.48 -7.24
N HIS A 53 -0.37 -4.77 -7.37
CA HIS A 53 0.56 -5.78 -7.85
C HIS A 53 0.16 -6.43 -9.19
N GLN A 54 -0.82 -5.90 -9.91
CA GLN A 54 -1.18 -6.43 -11.23
C GLN A 54 0.05 -6.48 -12.16
N GLY A 55 0.22 -7.61 -12.84
CA GLY A 55 1.35 -7.90 -13.71
C GLY A 55 2.65 -8.27 -13.00
N ALA A 56 2.64 -8.51 -11.68
CA ALA A 56 3.82 -9.00 -10.96
C ALA A 56 4.38 -10.28 -11.62
N ASN A 57 5.71 -10.36 -11.75
CA ASN A 57 6.37 -11.41 -12.52
C ASN A 57 7.37 -12.24 -11.68
N TRP A 58 7.37 -12.08 -10.36
CA TRP A 58 8.36 -12.68 -9.47
C TRP A 58 7.82 -13.84 -8.60
N GLY A 59 6.50 -14.08 -8.53
CA GLY A 59 5.92 -15.19 -7.76
C GLY A 59 5.93 -16.55 -8.47
N GLY A 60 6.53 -16.64 -9.66
CA GLY A 60 6.61 -17.87 -10.43
C GLY A 60 5.39 -18.12 -11.35
N PRO A 61 5.31 -19.27 -12.02
CA PRO A 61 4.35 -19.53 -13.11
C PRO A 61 2.88 -19.58 -12.67
N ASP A 62 2.62 -19.79 -11.38
CA ASP A 62 1.27 -19.93 -10.83
C ASP A 62 0.84 -18.71 -10.00
N ASP A 63 1.65 -17.64 -9.94
CA ASP A 63 1.28 -16.40 -9.26
C ASP A 63 0.07 -15.76 -9.96
N PRO A 64 -1.07 -15.55 -9.26
CA PRO A 64 -2.26 -14.98 -9.86
C PRO A 64 -2.05 -13.57 -10.41
N LEU A 65 -1.16 -12.80 -9.81
CA LEU A 65 -0.95 -11.39 -10.11
C LEU A 65 -0.42 -11.17 -11.53
N GLN A 66 0.36 -12.12 -12.07
CA GLN A 66 0.94 -12.02 -13.41
C GLN A 66 -0.11 -11.99 -14.54
N TYR A 67 -1.32 -12.49 -14.25
CA TYR A 67 -2.41 -12.57 -15.22
C TYR A 67 -3.32 -11.34 -15.20
N LEU A 68 -3.23 -10.53 -14.14
CA LEU A 68 -4.02 -9.31 -13.99
C LEU A 68 -3.37 -8.16 -14.73
N HIS A 69 -4.17 -7.38 -15.46
CA HIS A 69 -3.66 -6.26 -16.25
C HIS A 69 -4.73 -5.20 -16.52
N GLY A 70 -4.35 -3.93 -16.58
CA GLY A 70 -5.27 -2.84 -16.92
C GLY A 70 -6.42 -2.63 -15.92
N LEU A 71 -6.30 -3.15 -14.69
CA LEU A 71 -7.29 -2.92 -13.63
C LEU A 71 -7.19 -1.46 -13.16
N PRO A 72 -8.31 -0.72 -13.11
CA PRO A 72 -8.29 0.68 -12.73
C PRO A 72 -8.29 0.82 -11.20
N PHE A 73 -8.05 2.05 -10.76
CA PHE A 73 -8.37 2.50 -9.41
C PHE A 73 -8.87 3.95 -9.50
N PRO A 74 -10.02 4.30 -8.87
CA PRO A 74 -11.04 3.41 -8.29
C PRO A 74 -11.59 2.36 -9.26
N ALA A 75 -12.25 1.31 -8.75
CA ALA A 75 -12.82 0.25 -9.59
C ALA A 75 -14.12 -0.34 -9.04
N HIS A 76 -14.98 -0.78 -9.96
CA HIS A 76 -16.22 -1.53 -9.73
C HIS A 76 -16.21 -2.85 -10.51
N LEU A 77 -17.02 -3.81 -10.09
CA LEU A 77 -17.15 -5.10 -10.76
C LEU A 77 -17.62 -4.98 -12.23
N GLU A 78 -18.40 -3.94 -12.53
CA GLU A 78 -18.97 -3.69 -13.86
C GLU A 78 -18.00 -3.04 -14.84
N ASP A 79 -16.86 -2.53 -14.36
CA ASP A 79 -15.86 -1.88 -15.22
C ASP A 79 -15.41 -2.81 -16.34
N GLU A 80 -15.23 -2.23 -17.53
CA GLU A 80 -14.95 -3.01 -18.74
C GLU A 80 -13.68 -3.84 -18.59
N SER A 81 -12.59 -3.24 -18.10
CA SER A 81 -11.32 -3.95 -17.91
C SER A 81 -11.39 -5.02 -16.82
N VAL A 82 -12.17 -4.80 -15.75
CA VAL A 82 -12.42 -5.81 -14.72
C VAL A 82 -13.17 -7.01 -15.32
N ARG A 83 -14.28 -6.77 -16.02
CA ARG A 83 -15.06 -7.85 -16.66
C ARG A 83 -14.26 -8.58 -17.74
N ALA A 84 -13.41 -7.87 -18.46
CA ALA A 84 -12.50 -8.46 -19.44
C ALA A 84 -11.50 -9.42 -18.77
N ASN A 85 -10.82 -8.99 -17.70
CA ASN A 85 -9.91 -9.85 -16.93
C ASN A 85 -10.64 -11.10 -16.41
N ILE A 86 -11.82 -10.94 -15.81
CA ILE A 86 -12.61 -12.07 -15.30
C ILE A 86 -12.97 -13.06 -16.43
N ALA A 87 -13.42 -12.55 -17.58
CA ALA A 87 -13.79 -13.39 -18.71
C ALA A 87 -12.58 -14.14 -19.29
N GLU A 88 -11.45 -13.46 -19.44
CA GLU A 88 -10.20 -14.04 -19.94
C GLU A 88 -9.69 -15.13 -18.99
N LEU A 89 -9.62 -14.85 -17.69
CA LEU A 89 -9.19 -15.81 -16.68
C LEU A 89 -10.07 -17.07 -16.72
N ARG A 90 -11.40 -16.92 -16.81
CA ARG A 90 -12.33 -18.06 -16.94
C ARG A 90 -12.11 -18.85 -18.21
N ALA A 91 -11.93 -18.17 -19.35
CA ALA A 91 -11.66 -18.84 -20.63
C ALA A 91 -10.34 -19.62 -20.62
N ALA A 92 -9.35 -19.15 -19.86
CA ALA A 92 -8.07 -19.82 -19.67
C ALA A 92 -8.08 -20.90 -18.57
N GLY A 93 -9.24 -21.22 -17.98
CA GLY A 93 -9.36 -22.22 -16.91
C GLY A 93 -8.88 -21.74 -15.54
N ARG A 94 -8.61 -20.44 -15.37
CA ARG A 94 -8.14 -19.80 -14.12
C ARG A 94 -9.31 -19.26 -13.30
N SER A 95 -10.32 -20.10 -13.08
CA SER A 95 -11.57 -19.69 -12.42
C SER A 95 -11.38 -19.23 -10.97
N GLU A 96 -10.38 -19.75 -10.26
CA GLU A 96 -10.09 -19.34 -8.89
C GLU A 96 -9.64 -17.87 -8.82
N ILE A 97 -8.71 -17.47 -9.70
CA ILE A 97 -8.23 -16.08 -9.82
C ILE A 97 -9.39 -15.15 -10.26
N ALA A 98 -10.21 -15.60 -11.21
CA ALA A 98 -11.38 -14.84 -11.63
C ALA A 98 -12.38 -14.60 -10.48
N ASN A 99 -12.56 -15.60 -9.61
CA ASN A 99 -13.43 -15.51 -8.44
C ASN A 99 -12.81 -14.64 -7.34
N GLU A 100 -11.49 -14.68 -7.17
CA GLU A 100 -10.76 -13.80 -6.25
C GLU A 100 -10.90 -12.33 -6.69
N LEU A 101 -10.64 -12.02 -7.97
CA LEU A 101 -10.85 -10.68 -8.52
C LEU A 101 -12.29 -10.21 -8.34
N ALA A 102 -13.27 -11.04 -8.73
CA ALA A 102 -14.69 -10.70 -8.57
C ALA A 102 -15.08 -10.50 -7.09
N GLY A 103 -14.57 -11.34 -6.19
CA GLY A 103 -14.83 -11.28 -4.75
C GLY A 103 -14.18 -10.06 -4.10
N SER A 104 -12.97 -9.68 -4.51
CA SER A 104 -12.29 -8.47 -4.04
C SER A 104 -13.03 -7.18 -4.42
N LEU A 105 -13.92 -7.26 -5.43
CA LEU A 105 -14.79 -6.20 -5.91
C LEU A 105 -16.27 -6.45 -5.54
N SER A 106 -16.54 -7.30 -4.53
CA SER A 106 -17.89 -7.40 -3.95
C SER A 106 -18.35 -6.06 -3.39
N GLU A 107 -17.38 -5.28 -2.89
CA GLU A 107 -17.50 -3.85 -2.66
C GLU A 107 -16.49 -3.10 -3.55
N PRO A 108 -16.81 -1.89 -4.04
CA PRO A 108 -15.91 -1.16 -4.92
C PRO A 108 -14.59 -0.78 -4.27
N TRP A 109 -13.50 -0.81 -5.04
CA TRP A 109 -12.24 -0.21 -4.62
C TRP A 109 -12.35 1.30 -4.73
N THR A 110 -12.16 2.02 -3.62
CA THR A 110 -12.36 3.47 -3.54
C THR A 110 -11.32 4.15 -2.68
N GLU A 111 -11.19 5.48 -2.83
CA GLU A 111 -10.42 6.30 -1.88
C GLU A 111 -11.00 6.24 -0.46
N ALA A 112 -12.30 5.99 -0.30
CA ALA A 112 -12.93 5.83 1.02
C ALA A 112 -12.36 4.60 1.75
N GLY A 113 -12.12 3.49 1.05
CA GLY A 113 -11.45 2.32 1.64
C GLY A 113 -10.02 2.63 2.11
N ILE A 114 -9.29 3.49 1.38
CA ILE A 114 -7.98 3.99 1.82
C ILE A 114 -8.15 4.83 3.10
N ALA A 115 -9.10 5.77 3.12
CA ALA A 115 -9.38 6.62 4.27
C ALA A 115 -9.75 5.80 5.52
N GLU A 116 -10.56 4.75 5.37
CA GLU A 116 -10.94 3.84 6.45
C GLU A 116 -9.73 3.10 7.04
N ALA A 117 -8.82 2.60 6.19
CA ALA A 117 -7.59 1.97 6.66
C ALA A 117 -6.69 2.93 7.43
N PHE A 118 -6.55 4.18 6.96
CA PHE A 118 -5.78 5.21 7.66
C PHE A 118 -6.44 5.65 8.96
N ALA A 119 -7.77 5.69 9.02
CA ALA A 119 -8.51 5.95 10.26
C ALA A 119 -8.25 4.87 11.32
N VAL A 120 -8.12 3.59 10.95
CA VAL A 120 -7.74 2.51 11.88
C VAL A 120 -6.38 2.78 12.51
N MET A 121 -5.37 3.10 11.68
CA MET A 121 -4.01 3.41 12.13
C MET A 121 -3.98 4.65 13.03
N ALA A 122 -4.67 5.71 12.63
CA ALA A 122 -4.77 6.94 13.40
C ALA A 122 -5.45 6.73 14.75
N HIS A 123 -6.55 5.97 14.79
CA HIS A 123 -7.26 5.62 16.02
C HIS A 123 -6.37 4.78 16.95
N TRP A 124 -5.59 3.84 16.42
CA TRP A 124 -4.62 3.10 17.21
C TRP A 124 -3.53 4.01 17.79
N SER A 125 -2.96 4.90 16.98
CA SER A 125 -1.95 5.87 17.42
C SER A 125 -2.48 6.78 18.54
N GLN A 126 -3.68 7.33 18.38
CA GLN A 126 -4.32 8.20 19.37
C GLN A 126 -4.60 7.49 20.70
N ARG A 127 -5.08 6.24 20.67
CA ARG A 127 -5.37 5.47 21.89
C ARG A 127 -4.12 5.06 22.66
N THR A 128 -3.02 4.79 21.95
CA THR A 128 -1.78 4.27 22.55
C THR A 128 -0.75 5.35 22.85
N GLY A 129 -0.87 6.52 22.20
CA GLY A 129 0.13 7.58 22.23
C GLY A 129 1.39 7.27 21.43
N GLN A 130 1.39 6.20 20.63
CA GLN A 130 2.55 5.74 19.88
C GLN A 130 2.48 6.20 18.42
N PRO A 131 3.60 6.66 17.83
CA PRO A 131 3.64 7.07 16.43
C PRO A 131 3.53 5.87 15.48
N VAL A 132 2.87 6.09 14.34
CA VAL A 132 2.72 5.11 13.26
C VAL A 132 3.38 5.65 11.99
N ILE A 133 4.01 4.77 11.22
CA ILE A 133 4.56 5.02 9.90
C ILE A 133 4.01 3.99 8.90
N VAL A 134 3.55 4.45 7.74
CA VAL A 134 3.36 3.57 6.57
C VAL A 134 4.69 3.51 5.83
N ASN A 135 5.56 2.58 6.20
CA ASN A 135 6.94 2.54 5.69
C ASN A 135 7.06 1.86 4.32
N GLU A 136 5.99 1.27 3.79
CA GLU A 136 5.91 0.81 2.41
C GLU A 136 4.50 1.00 1.86
N PHE A 137 4.40 1.63 0.70
CA PHE A 137 3.21 1.65 -0.15
C PHE A 137 3.61 1.96 -1.59
N GLY A 138 2.88 1.43 -2.56
CA GLY A 138 3.17 1.68 -3.96
C GLY A 138 2.25 0.92 -4.91
N THR A 139 2.36 1.24 -6.20
CA THR A 139 1.73 0.47 -7.29
C THR A 139 2.76 0.15 -8.35
N LEU A 140 2.73 -1.10 -8.86
CA LEU A 140 3.53 -1.49 -10.00
C LEU A 140 3.22 -0.63 -11.22
N SER A 141 4.28 -0.27 -11.93
CA SER A 141 4.20 0.48 -13.19
C SER A 141 4.03 -0.40 -14.43
N PHE A 142 4.09 -1.73 -14.27
CA PHE A 142 4.20 -2.67 -15.39
C PHE A 142 2.99 -2.66 -16.32
N VAL A 143 1.79 -2.84 -15.76
CA VAL A 143 0.54 -2.99 -16.52
C VAL A 143 -0.64 -2.23 -15.91
N ALA A 144 -0.43 -1.54 -14.78
CA ALA A 144 -1.45 -0.68 -14.19
C ALA A 144 -1.66 0.57 -15.05
N PRO A 145 -2.91 1.00 -15.31
CA PRO A 145 -3.17 2.25 -16.01
C PRO A 145 -2.49 3.42 -15.31
N ARG A 146 -1.74 4.22 -16.06
CA ARG A 146 -0.90 5.32 -15.53
C ARG A 146 -1.68 6.27 -14.62
N GLU A 147 -2.86 6.69 -15.06
CA GLU A 147 -3.72 7.60 -14.30
C GLU A 147 -4.22 6.97 -12.99
N SER A 148 -4.58 5.68 -13.02
CA SER A 148 -4.98 4.95 -11.81
C SER A 148 -3.84 4.81 -10.81
N ARG A 149 -2.61 4.53 -11.28
CA ARG A 149 -1.40 4.52 -10.44
C ARG A 149 -1.21 5.87 -9.73
N LEU A 150 -1.30 6.97 -10.48
CA LEU A 150 -1.18 8.31 -9.90
C LEU A 150 -2.29 8.65 -8.91
N ALA A 151 -3.54 8.31 -9.25
CA ALA A 151 -4.69 8.54 -8.38
C ALA A 151 -4.55 7.80 -7.05
N TRP A 152 -4.15 6.52 -7.09
CA TRP A 152 -3.94 5.72 -5.89
C TRP A 152 -2.80 6.26 -5.02
N LEU A 153 -1.63 6.57 -5.63
CA LEU A 153 -0.50 7.14 -4.91
C LEU A 153 -0.87 8.45 -4.20
N ALA A 154 -1.58 9.33 -4.91
CA ALA A 154 -2.05 10.59 -4.35
C ALA A 154 -3.08 10.39 -3.23
N ALA A 155 -3.98 9.41 -3.35
CA ALA A 155 -4.94 9.10 -2.30
C ALA A 155 -4.23 8.62 -1.02
N VAL A 156 -3.24 7.72 -1.14
CA VAL A 156 -2.47 7.23 0.01
C VAL A 156 -1.66 8.35 0.66
N GLY A 157 -0.94 9.15 -0.14
CA GLY A 157 -0.18 10.30 0.37
C GLY A 157 -1.06 11.30 1.13
N ARG A 158 -2.20 11.68 0.55
CA ARG A 158 -3.18 12.57 1.21
C ARG A 158 -3.70 12.01 2.54
N GLN A 159 -4.01 10.71 2.60
CA GLN A 159 -4.50 10.10 3.83
C GLN A 159 -3.41 10.02 4.90
N ALA A 160 -2.15 9.75 4.52
CA ALA A 160 -1.04 9.79 5.45
C ALA A 160 -0.88 11.18 6.09
N GLU A 161 -0.92 12.23 5.27
CA GLU A 161 -0.83 13.62 5.74
C GLU A 161 -2.02 14.04 6.60
N ALA A 162 -3.25 13.76 6.16
CA ALA A 162 -4.48 14.11 6.88
C ALA A 162 -4.55 13.49 8.28
N HIS A 163 -3.88 12.36 8.49
CA HIS A 163 -3.84 11.63 9.76
C HIS A 163 -2.52 11.81 10.54
N CYS A 164 -1.62 12.69 10.09
CA CYS A 164 -0.28 12.89 10.68
C CYS A 164 0.53 11.59 10.78
N ILE A 165 0.37 10.69 9.81
CA ILE A 165 1.09 9.42 9.73
C ILE A 165 2.29 9.60 8.80
N GLY A 166 3.49 9.30 9.30
CA GLY A 166 4.69 9.32 8.47
C GLY A 166 4.60 8.27 7.36
N TRP A 167 5.28 8.48 6.24
CA TRP A 167 5.20 7.56 5.11
C TRP A 167 6.50 7.43 4.33
N ALA A 168 6.68 6.29 3.67
CA ALA A 168 7.75 6.05 2.71
C ALA A 168 7.23 5.26 1.51
N HIS A 169 7.40 5.84 0.31
CA HIS A 169 7.01 5.22 -0.95
C HIS A 169 7.94 4.06 -1.30
N TRP A 170 7.34 2.94 -1.69
CA TRP A 170 8.00 1.84 -2.36
C TRP A 170 7.74 1.98 -3.87
N ASP A 171 8.73 2.13 -4.75
CA ASP A 171 10.18 2.07 -4.52
C ASP A 171 10.93 3.23 -5.22
N PHE A 172 12.25 3.21 -5.17
CA PHE A 172 13.06 4.23 -5.81
C PHE A 172 13.14 4.05 -7.35
N GLN A 173 13.54 2.89 -7.86
CA GLN A 173 13.90 2.71 -9.28
C GLN A 173 13.48 1.40 -9.95
N ASP A 174 12.85 0.49 -9.21
CA ASP A 174 12.42 -0.82 -9.72
C ASP A 174 10.95 -0.75 -10.14
N GLY A 175 10.19 -1.85 -10.01
CA GLY A 175 8.85 -1.96 -10.58
C GLY A 175 7.83 -0.96 -10.04
N PHE A 176 8.03 -0.49 -8.81
CA PHE A 176 7.18 0.52 -8.18
C PHE A 176 7.76 1.94 -8.28
N GLY A 177 8.86 2.11 -9.04
CA GLY A 177 9.78 3.23 -8.98
C GLY A 177 9.19 4.64 -9.02
N LEU A 178 9.81 5.51 -8.23
CA LEU A 178 9.79 6.96 -8.38
C LEU A 178 10.53 7.42 -9.63
N MET A 179 11.60 6.70 -10.01
CA MET A 179 12.40 6.98 -11.19
C MET A 179 11.76 6.38 -12.44
N ASP A 180 11.73 7.15 -13.52
CA ASP A 180 11.37 6.68 -14.85
C ASP A 180 12.53 5.85 -15.43
N PRO A 181 12.32 4.56 -15.76
CA PRO A 181 13.38 3.68 -16.24
C PRO A 181 13.87 4.04 -17.65
N GLU A 182 13.07 4.76 -18.45
CA GLU A 182 13.48 5.18 -19.80
C GLU A 182 14.40 6.39 -19.74
N THR A 183 14.09 7.36 -18.86
CA THR A 183 14.83 8.63 -18.77
C THR A 183 15.90 8.64 -17.69
N GLY A 184 15.79 7.78 -16.68
CA GLY A 184 16.66 7.78 -15.49
C GLY A 184 16.45 9.01 -14.60
N LEU A 185 15.34 9.74 -14.78
CA LEU A 185 14.97 10.92 -14.00
C LEU A 185 13.75 10.61 -13.13
N PRO A 186 13.49 11.39 -12.05
CA PRO A 186 12.25 11.24 -11.31
C PRO A 186 11.03 11.40 -12.23
N ASP A 187 10.09 10.47 -12.16
CA ASP A 187 8.80 10.58 -12.81
C ASP A 187 8.01 11.71 -12.14
N GLN A 188 7.87 12.83 -12.84
CA GLN A 188 7.22 14.03 -12.30
C GLN A 188 5.78 13.76 -11.84
N GLY A 189 5.04 12.90 -12.53
CA GLY A 189 3.67 12.59 -12.10
C GLY A 189 3.65 11.84 -10.77
N VAL A 190 4.61 10.94 -10.55
CA VAL A 190 4.75 10.23 -9.26
C VAL A 190 5.19 11.19 -8.16
N VAL A 191 6.15 12.06 -8.45
CA VAL A 191 6.59 13.11 -7.53
C VAL A 191 5.41 13.99 -7.12
N ASP A 192 4.61 14.45 -8.09
CA ASP A 192 3.45 15.32 -7.84
C ASP A 192 2.35 14.58 -7.07
N ALA A 193 2.12 13.30 -7.35
CA ALA A 193 1.16 12.48 -6.62
C ALA A 193 1.58 12.26 -5.15
N LEU A 194 2.87 12.13 -4.88
CA LEU A 194 3.42 11.96 -3.53
C LEU A 194 3.66 13.30 -2.81
N ALA A 195 3.58 14.42 -3.51
CA ALA A 195 3.84 15.73 -2.93
C ALA A 195 2.69 16.15 -1.99
N PRO A 196 3.01 16.88 -0.90
CA PRO A 196 1.99 17.43 -0.03
C PRO A 196 1.06 18.38 -0.78
N ALA A 197 -0.23 18.33 -0.46
CA ALA A 197 -1.24 19.16 -1.12
C ALA A 197 -0.97 20.66 -0.97
N GLU A 198 -0.29 21.08 0.11
CA GLU A 198 0.29 22.41 0.29
C GLU A 198 1.54 22.29 1.17
N ARG A 199 2.62 23.02 0.86
CA ARG A 199 3.70 23.24 1.83
C ARG A 199 3.10 24.03 2.99
N GLN A 200 2.75 23.36 4.08
CA GLN A 200 2.60 24.06 5.35
C GLN A 200 4.00 24.52 5.74
N ASP A 201 4.25 25.83 5.63
CA ASP A 201 5.43 26.45 6.21
C ASP A 201 5.40 26.17 7.72
N TYR A 202 6.30 25.29 8.18
CA TYR A 202 6.53 24.97 9.59
C TYR A 202 7.25 26.13 10.32
#